data_AF-A0A2V8UG36-F1
#
_entry.id   AF-A0A2V8UG36-F1
#
_cell.length_a   1.000
_cell.length_b   1.000
_cell.length_c   1.000
_cell.angle_alpha   90.00
_cell.angle_beta   90.00
_cell.angle_gamma   90.00
#
_symmetry.space_group_name_H-M   'P 1'
#
loop_
_entity.id
_entity.type
_entity.pdbx_description
1 polymer ?
#
loop_
_entity_poly.entity_id
_entity_poly.type
_entity_poly.pdbx_seq_one_letter_code
_entity_poly.pdbx_strand_id
1 'polypeptide(L)'
;ARKFLIAFNINLATGDAEIARRIARKVRFSSGGLPCVKALGFFLKSRGLAQVSINLTDYEVTPLCTVIEAVKAEAGGAGVGISGMELIGLIPRKALETAGGCNVQFENFHDGLVVENRLEQLL
;
A
#
# COMPACT_ATOMS: atom_id res chain seq x y z
N ALA A 1 13.39 9.48 17.12
CA ALA A 1 11.93 9.34 16.91
C ALA A 1 11.69 8.45 15.69
N ARG A 2 10.60 7.67 15.65
CA ARG A 2 10.23 6.86 14.46
C ARG A 2 9.49 7.76 13.46
N LYS A 3 9.80 7.66 12.17
CA LYS A 3 9.00 8.32 11.13
C LYS A 3 7.57 7.76 11.06
N PHE A 4 6.67 8.52 10.44
CA PHE A 4 5.29 8.14 10.24
C PHE A 4 5.21 6.88 9.36
N LEU A 5 4.43 5.90 9.80
CA LEU A 5 4.23 4.63 9.08
C LEU A 5 2.88 4.69 8.36
N ILE A 6 2.88 4.45 7.06
CA ILE A 6 1.66 4.34 6.24
C ILE A 6 1.37 2.86 6.06
N ALA A 7 0.24 2.39 6.57
CA ALA A 7 -0.22 1.02 6.41
C ALA A 7 -1.33 0.98 5.36
N PHE A 8 -1.21 0.11 4.36
CA PHE A 8 -2.23 -0.06 3.34
C PHE A 8 -2.16 -1.46 2.73
N ASN A 9 -3.27 -1.86 2.13
CA ASN A 9 -3.41 -3.14 1.47
C ASN A 9 -3.72 -2.94 -0.02
N ILE A 10 -3.26 -3.86 -0.85
CA ILE A 10 -3.62 -3.94 -2.28
C ILE A 10 -4.29 -5.30 -2.51
N ASN A 11 -5.56 -5.28 -2.91
CA ASN A 11 -6.35 -6.45 -3.23
C ASN A 11 -6.10 -6.88 -4.67
N LEU A 12 -5.77 -8.15 -4.86
CA LEU A 12 -5.52 -8.75 -6.16
C LEU A 12 -6.80 -9.42 -6.68
N ALA A 13 -7.05 -9.34 -7.98
CA ALA A 13 -8.18 -9.98 -8.66
C ALA A 13 -7.96 -11.50 -8.84
N THR A 14 -7.62 -12.18 -7.75
CA THR A 14 -7.41 -13.63 -7.65
C THR A 14 -7.62 -14.07 -6.22
N GLY A 15 -8.04 -15.31 -5.98
CA GLY A 15 -8.03 -15.92 -4.65
C GLY A 15 -6.69 -16.57 -4.27
N ASP A 16 -5.71 -16.58 -5.19
CA ASP A 16 -4.44 -17.27 -4.98
C ASP A 16 -3.48 -16.46 -4.09
N ALA A 17 -3.37 -16.87 -2.82
CA ALA A 17 -2.47 -16.25 -1.87
C ALA A 17 -0.99 -16.48 -2.17
N GLU A 18 -0.60 -17.48 -2.95
CA GLU A 18 0.81 -17.65 -3.35
C GLU A 18 1.26 -16.53 -4.27
N ILE A 19 0.38 -16.01 -5.12
CA ILE A 19 0.66 -14.83 -5.94
C ILE A 19 0.93 -13.63 -5.01
N ALA A 20 0.05 -13.36 -4.05
CA ALA A 20 0.26 -12.28 -3.09
C ALA A 20 1.55 -12.44 -2.28
N ARG A 21 1.87 -13.66 -1.82
CA ARG A 21 3.11 -13.94 -1.06
C ARG A 21 4.35 -13.72 -1.93
N ARG A 22 4.32 -14.11 -3.20
CA ARG A 22 5.42 -13.89 -4.15
C ARG A 22 5.63 -12.40 -4.39
N ILE A 23 4.57 -11.64 -4.62
CA ILE A 23 4.64 -10.18 -4.82
C ILE A 23 5.18 -9.51 -3.55
N ALA A 24 4.64 -9.84 -2.37
CA ALA A 24 5.09 -9.31 -1.09
C ALA A 24 6.59 -9.56 -0.85
N ARG A 25 7.09 -10.78 -1.18
CA ARG A 25 8.51 -11.11 -1.08
C ARG A 25 9.38 -10.25 -2.01
N LYS A 26 8.91 -9.94 -3.22
CA LYS A 26 9.68 -9.13 -4.17
C LYS A 26 9.75 -7.65 -3.76
N VAL A 27 8.67 -7.09 -3.22
CA VAL A 27 8.63 -5.65 -2.91
C VAL A 27 9.20 -5.31 -1.53
N ARG A 28 9.23 -6.26 -0.58
CA ARG A 28 9.69 -5.98 0.80
C ARG A 28 11.22 -5.88 0.90
N PHE A 29 11.67 -4.91 1.68
CA PHE A 29 13.09 -4.62 1.88
C PHE A 29 13.88 -5.82 2.42
N SER A 30 13.31 -6.57 3.38
CA SER A 30 13.98 -7.71 4.02
C SER A 30 14.31 -8.86 3.05
N SER A 31 13.85 -8.78 1.81
CA SER A 31 14.15 -9.74 0.74
C SER A 31 14.85 -9.08 -0.46
N GLY A 32 15.42 -7.88 -0.27
CA GLY A 32 16.12 -7.13 -1.30
C GLY A 32 15.23 -6.22 -2.16
N GLY A 33 13.96 -6.06 -1.78
CA GLY A 33 13.01 -5.17 -2.44
C GLY A 33 13.23 -3.69 -2.10
N LEU A 34 12.15 -2.92 -2.15
CA LEU A 34 12.18 -1.47 -1.95
C LEU A 34 12.58 -1.12 -0.52
N PRO A 35 13.49 -0.14 -0.31
CA PRO A 35 13.81 0.39 1.01
C PRO A 35 12.56 0.80 1.78
N CYS A 36 12.58 0.64 3.11
CA CYS A 36 11.49 1.09 3.99
C CYS A 36 10.11 0.44 3.72
N VAL A 37 10.04 -0.59 2.87
CA VAL A 37 8.82 -1.36 2.61
C VAL A 37 8.87 -2.68 3.38
N LYS A 38 7.82 -2.95 4.15
CA LYS A 38 7.53 -4.27 4.68
C LYS A 38 6.25 -4.76 4.04
N ALA A 39 6.23 -6.00 3.56
CA ALA A 39 5.05 -6.55 2.94
C ALA A 39 4.85 -8.04 3.28
N LEU A 40 3.59 -8.44 3.35
CA LEU A 40 3.12 -9.81 3.54
C LEU A 40 1.96 -10.10 2.58
N GLY A 41 1.78 -11.37 2.21
CA GLY A 41 0.72 -11.80 1.29
C GLY A 41 -0.25 -12.77 1.98
N PHE A 42 -1.55 -12.51 1.84
CA PHE A 42 -2.60 -13.26 2.52
C PHE A 42 -3.79 -13.59 1.62
N PHE A 43 -4.59 -14.57 2.03
CA PHE A 43 -5.94 -14.79 1.52
C PHE A 43 -6.94 -14.06 2.41
N LEU A 44 -7.71 -13.16 1.82
CA LEU A 44 -8.79 -12.43 2.46
C LEU A 44 -10.10 -13.20 2.29
N LYS A 45 -10.41 -14.07 3.26
CA LYS A 45 -11.61 -14.93 3.26
C LYS A 45 -12.92 -14.17 3.04
N SER A 46 -13.04 -12.96 3.60
CA SER A 46 -14.27 -12.16 3.51
C SER A 46 -14.62 -11.69 2.10
N ARG A 47 -13.63 -11.55 1.22
CA ARG A 47 -13.82 -11.13 -0.19
C ARG A 47 -13.51 -12.24 -1.19
N GLY A 48 -12.95 -13.36 -0.75
CA GLY A 48 -12.48 -14.42 -1.65
C GLY A 48 -11.28 -13.99 -2.51
N LEU A 49 -10.51 -13.00 -2.06
CA LEU A 49 -9.39 -12.41 -2.80
C LEU A 49 -8.07 -12.61 -2.06
N ALA A 50 -6.95 -12.53 -2.78
CA ALA A 50 -5.61 -12.43 -2.24
C ALA A 50 -5.24 -10.95 -2.07
N GLN A 51 -4.39 -10.66 -1.08
CA GLN A 51 -4.05 -9.31 -0.70
C GLN A 51 -2.56 -9.20 -0.35
N VAL A 52 -1.93 -8.12 -0.81
CA VAL A 52 -0.60 -7.71 -0.35
C VAL A 52 -0.79 -6.62 0.70
N SER A 53 -0.45 -6.92 1.95
CA SER A 53 -0.46 -5.97 3.07
C SER A 53 0.90 -5.33 3.23
N ILE A 54 0.93 -4.01 3.37
CA ILE A 54 2.13 -3.19 3.22
C ILE A 54 2.22 -2.19 4.36
N ASN A 55 3.41 -2.12 4.97
CA ASN A 55 3.81 -1.03 5.85
C ASN A 55 4.96 -0.27 5.20
N LEU A 56 4.70 0.97 4.79
CA LEU A 56 5.71 1.91 4.32
C LEU A 56 6.20 2.75 5.51
N THR A 57 7.43 2.49 5.94
CA THR A 57 7.98 3.07 7.18
C THR A 57 8.65 4.42 6.98
N ASP A 58 8.94 4.80 5.74
CA ASP A 58 9.52 6.10 5.38
C ASP A 58 9.13 6.43 3.93
N TYR A 59 8.09 7.24 3.77
CA TYR A 59 7.58 7.63 2.44
C TYR A 59 8.45 8.67 1.73
N GLU A 60 9.42 9.27 2.43
CA GLU A 60 10.38 10.19 1.81
C GLU A 60 11.54 9.44 1.16
N VAL A 61 11.91 8.28 1.71
CA VAL A 61 12.92 7.39 1.12
C VAL A 61 12.34 6.55 -0.01
N THR A 62 11.12 6.02 0.17
CA THR A 62 10.41 5.30 -0.89
C THR A 62 9.02 5.90 -1.04
N PRO A 63 8.77 6.67 -2.13
CA PRO A 63 7.48 7.28 -2.36
C PRO A 63 6.35 6.26 -2.39
N LEU A 64 5.17 6.64 -1.87
CA LEU A 64 3.99 5.78 -1.84
C LEU A 64 3.67 5.17 -3.21
N CYS A 65 3.73 6.00 -4.26
CA CYS A 65 3.47 5.54 -5.62
C CYS A 65 4.45 4.45 -6.08
N THR A 66 5.74 4.58 -5.76
CA THR A 66 6.76 3.59 -6.14
C THR A 66 6.39 2.20 -5.62
N VAL A 67 5.84 2.13 -4.40
CA VAL A 67 5.37 0.86 -3.83
C VAL A 67 4.14 0.34 -4.55
N ILE A 68 3.15 1.20 -4.82
CA ILE A 68 1.92 0.84 -5.53
C ILE A 68 2.21 0.31 -6.93
N GLU A 69 3.02 1.04 -7.70
CA GLU A 69 3.38 0.66 -9.08
C GLU A 69 4.25 -0.61 -9.12
N ALA A 70 5.14 -0.81 -8.15
CA ALA A 70 5.88 -2.07 -8.04
C ALA A 70 4.95 -3.27 -7.82
N VAL A 71 3.93 -3.12 -6.95
CA VAL A 71 2.94 -4.18 -6.74
C VAL A 71 2.06 -4.41 -7.98
N LYS A 72 1.64 -3.34 -8.66
CA LYS A 72 0.87 -3.43 -9.91
C LYS A 72 1.67 -4.12 -11.02
N ALA A 73 2.94 -3.77 -11.18
CA ALA A 73 3.83 -4.39 -12.17
C ALA A 73 4.00 -5.88 -11.91
N GLU A 74 4.21 -6.27 -10.66
CA GLU A 74 4.35 -7.67 -10.26
C GLU A 74 3.04 -8.47 -10.38
N ALA A 75 1.90 -7.86 -10.10
CA ALA A 75 0.59 -8.46 -10.34
C ALA A 75 0.32 -8.64 -11.84
N GLY A 76 0.60 -7.61 -12.65
CA GLY A 76 0.47 -7.65 -14.10
C GLY A 76 1.37 -8.71 -14.75
N GLY A 77 2.63 -8.84 -14.30
CA GLY A 77 3.53 -9.91 -14.71
C GLY A 77 3.06 -11.32 -14.33
N ALA A 78 2.14 -11.42 -13.35
CA ALA A 78 1.47 -12.66 -12.97
C ALA A 78 0.10 -12.86 -13.66
N GLY A 79 -0.31 -11.96 -14.55
CA GLY A 79 -1.62 -12.00 -15.22
C GLY A 79 -2.80 -11.66 -14.31
N VAL A 80 -2.56 -10.95 -13.19
CA VAL A 80 -3.57 -10.64 -12.18
C VAL A 80 -3.79 -9.13 -12.10
N GLY A 81 -5.06 -8.70 -12.14
CA GLY A 81 -5.44 -7.31 -11.95
C GLY A 81 -5.49 -6.86 -10.48
N ILE A 82 -5.61 -5.55 -10.25
CA ILE A 82 -5.87 -4.99 -8.91
C ILE A 82 -7.38 -4.79 -8.76
N SER A 83 -7.96 -5.31 -7.67
CA SER A 83 -9.39 -5.16 -7.35
C SER A 83 -9.70 -3.92 -6.51
N GLY A 84 -8.70 -3.39 -5.80
CA GLY A 84 -8.85 -2.21 -4.96
C GLY A 84 -7.69 -2.05 -3.99
N MET A 85 -7.62 -0.91 -3.31
CA MET A 85 -6.62 -0.63 -2.29
C MET A 85 -7.31 -0.09 -1.03
N GLU A 86 -6.78 -0.39 0.13
CA GLU A 86 -7.36 0.00 1.42
C GLU A 86 -6.29 0.68 2.28
N LEU A 87 -6.55 1.89 2.73
CA LEU A 87 -5.70 2.57 3.70
C LEU A 87 -6.08 2.09 5.12
N ILE A 88 -5.09 1.75 5.93
CA ILE A 88 -5.28 1.36 7.33
C ILE A 88 -4.80 2.51 8.23
N GLY A 89 -5.76 3.22 8.81
CA GLY A 89 -5.49 4.37 9.68
C GLY A 89 -5.36 5.67 8.89
N LEU A 90 -4.37 6.49 9.26
CA LEU A 90 -4.18 7.83 8.71
C LEU A 90 -2.98 7.88 7.76
N ILE A 91 -2.98 8.87 6.87
CA ILE A 91 -1.90 9.14 5.93
C ILE A 91 -1.42 10.60 6.03
N PRO A 92 -0.11 10.88 5.98
CA PRO A 92 0.39 12.25 5.92
C PRO A 92 0.04 12.91 4.58
N ARG A 93 -0.38 14.17 4.60
CA ARG A 93 -0.70 14.96 3.40
C ARG A 93 0.45 14.94 2.38
N LYS A 94 1.68 15.14 2.89
CA LYS A 94 2.90 15.13 2.07
C LYS A 94 3.05 13.83 1.27
N ALA A 95 2.67 12.68 1.82
CA ALA A 95 2.78 11.39 1.13
C ALA A 95 1.84 11.28 -0.08
N LEU A 96 0.70 11.98 -0.06
CA LEU A 96 -0.22 12.09 -1.18
C LEU A 96 0.28 13.11 -2.22
N GLU A 97 0.77 14.26 -1.77
CA GLU A 97 1.29 15.33 -2.65
C GLU A 97 2.53 14.88 -3.42
N THR A 98 3.46 14.17 -2.76
CA THR A 98 4.67 13.67 -3.40
C THR A 98 4.43 12.45 -4.29
N ALA A 99 3.19 11.97 -4.41
CA ALA A 99 2.85 10.83 -5.27
C ALA A 99 2.93 11.16 -6.78
N GLY A 100 3.17 12.42 -7.17
CA GLY A 100 3.80 12.78 -8.45
C GLY A 100 3.14 12.19 -9.72
N GLY A 101 1.79 12.20 -9.79
CA GLY A 101 1.04 11.75 -10.97
C GLY A 101 0.47 10.33 -10.89
N CYS A 102 0.79 9.60 -9.83
CA CYS A 102 0.20 8.30 -9.52
C CYS A 102 -1.26 8.44 -9.09
N ASN A 103 -2.15 7.68 -9.71
CA ASN A 103 -3.53 7.63 -9.27
C ASN A 103 -3.64 6.77 -7.99
N VAL A 104 -3.48 7.42 -6.83
CA VAL A 104 -3.67 6.81 -5.52
C VAL A 104 -5.16 6.83 -5.19
N GLN A 105 -5.81 5.68 -5.32
CA GLN A 105 -7.23 5.52 -5.00
C GLN A 105 -7.41 4.45 -3.93
N PHE A 106 -7.59 4.89 -2.69
CA PHE A 106 -8.01 4.01 -1.60
C PHE A 106 -9.54 3.93 -1.56
N GLU A 107 -10.07 2.73 -1.34
CA GLU A 107 -11.47 2.49 -1.05
C GLU A 107 -11.89 3.34 0.17
N ASN A 108 -13.05 4.01 0.08
CA ASN A 108 -13.59 4.87 1.14
C ASN A 108 -12.66 5.98 1.62
N PHE A 109 -11.76 6.48 0.77
CA PHE A 109 -10.89 7.60 1.11
C PHE A 109 -11.70 8.89 1.31
N HIS A 110 -11.39 9.63 2.37
CA HIS A 110 -11.94 10.96 2.65
C HIS A 110 -10.93 11.81 3.41
N ASP A 111 -11.09 13.13 3.39
CA ASP A 111 -10.11 14.09 3.94
C ASP A 111 -9.80 13.91 5.43
N GLY A 112 -10.73 13.33 6.19
CA GLY A 112 -10.53 12.99 7.60
C GLY A 112 -9.51 11.88 7.86
N LEU A 113 -9.05 11.17 6.82
CA LEU A 113 -7.96 10.19 6.91
C LEU A 113 -6.58 10.84 6.74
N VAL A 114 -6.52 12.11 6.34
CA VAL A 114 -5.27 12.87 6.29
C VAL A 114 -4.95 13.36 7.71
N VAL A 115 -3.74 13.03 8.19
CA VAL A 115 -3.31 13.32 9.57
C VAL A 115 -3.49 14.80 9.91
N GLU A 116 -3.01 15.67 9.03
CA GLU A 116 -3.01 17.11 9.22
C GLU A 116 -4.44 17.67 9.28
N ASN A 117 -5.34 17.22 8.40
CA ASN A 117 -6.75 17.63 8.42
C ASN A 117 -7.45 17.18 9.71
N ARG A 118 -7.12 15.99 10.22
CA ARG A 118 -7.67 15.47 11.48
C ARG A 118 -7.20 16.27 12.69
N LEU A 119 -5.95 16.74 12.67
CA LEU A 119 -5.40 17.60 13.72
C LEU A 119 -6.03 18.99 13.71
N GLU A 120 -6.23 19.58 12.54
CA GLU A 120 -6.91 20.87 12.37
C GLU A 120 -8.36 20.86 12.90
N GLN A 121 -9.05 19.73 12.85
CA GLN A 121 -10.42 19.58 13.40
C GLN A 121 -10.48 19.50 14.93
N LEU A 122 -9.35 19.27 15.60
CA LEU A 122 -9.24 19.14 17.05
C LEU A 122 -8.75 20.42 17.74
N LEU A 123 -8.36 21.42 16.95
CA LEU A 123 -7.91 22.73 17.39
C LEU A 123 -9.04 23.76 17.23
#